data_AF-E1GXW8-F1
#
_entry.id   AF-E1GXW8-F1
#
_cell.length_a   1.000
_cell.length_b   1.000
_cell.length_c   1.000
_cell.angle_alpha   90.00
_cell.angle_beta   90.00
_cell.angle_gamma   90.00
#
_symmetry.space_group_name_H-M   'P 1'
#
loop_
_entity.id
_entity.type
_entity.pdbx_description
1 polymer ?
#
loop_
_entity_poly.entity_id
_entity_poly.type
_entity_poly.pdbx_seq_one_letter_code
_entity_poly.pdbx_strand_id
1 'polypeptide(L)'
;MQGGDKNIDRSKYKASLLHLPINAQILYDGLHFEDEKGFNKDSAKAYITDNKGYCVTSKESTYTAEESLDCSEIYPKRIGRIDEVVCVNENKHFYDFIDTSIPQDLNYEDYRIAGERITVIFQSGMLAGKEFEIKYYHEPKENKQGRRFEIVPQEIDGITMPDEAFKPVATDTYIVYKCALPDAYINEPKTKQGAEWEMMRKAIKFLYEREKQNYTFNGTLDDIFAKKKWDEIKEKLCIGGYVLFTDKNIEKEGLKIRITCIKDNINNPYSPEVQLTNTPPKGGISAAIQGLQYSEVLTQEQHKELVQFTKRRLRTLDVEQVMEILQNYTNKNLLRKNIPDTAAELITFLKGIAFNGDKGIDADGQAKLLDVMLKTLQSFDFDKTTETGFGITKRKDGKYQLSITDIVVWGKSVFNELEKRKLSYVGGNMVFSSCGSKIMRVEELTNAYRCYFYMDDGTTATTNLWQVGDQARTNFLILKLADTQV
;
A
#
# COMPACT_ATOMS: atom_id res chain seq x y z
N MET A 1 -14.65 -5.27 -18.25
CA MET A 1 -15.57 -5.65 -17.16
C MET A 1 -15.14 -6.99 -16.58
N GLN A 2 -15.33 -7.20 -15.28
CA GLN A 2 -15.12 -8.50 -14.65
C GLN A 2 -16.36 -8.87 -13.80
N GLY A 3 -17.10 -9.90 -14.19
CA GLY A 3 -18.26 -10.40 -13.44
C GLY A 3 -17.90 -11.59 -12.53
N GLY A 4 -18.86 -12.05 -11.72
CA GLY A 4 -18.68 -13.20 -10.84
C GLY A 4 -18.61 -14.54 -11.56
N ASP A 5 -18.05 -15.55 -10.90
CA ASP A 5 -17.91 -16.93 -11.39
C ASP A 5 -18.91 -17.92 -10.76
N LYS A 6 -19.63 -17.50 -9.72
CA LYS A 6 -20.54 -18.37 -8.96
C LYS A 6 -21.80 -18.71 -9.76
N ASN A 7 -22.31 -19.93 -9.57
CA ASN A 7 -23.55 -20.41 -10.21
C ASN A 7 -23.55 -20.39 -11.74
N ILE A 8 -22.36 -20.51 -12.33
CA ILE A 8 -22.16 -20.60 -13.78
C ILE A 8 -21.54 -21.96 -14.11
N ASP A 9 -22.22 -22.73 -14.94
CA ASP A 9 -21.62 -23.92 -15.55
C ASP A 9 -20.83 -23.50 -16.79
N ARG A 10 -19.50 -23.52 -16.68
CA ARG A 10 -18.57 -23.12 -17.75
C ARG A 10 -18.79 -23.90 -19.05
N SER A 11 -19.23 -25.16 -18.95
CA SER A 11 -19.45 -26.01 -20.13
C SER A 11 -20.67 -25.55 -20.94
N LYS A 12 -21.73 -25.10 -20.25
CA LYS A 12 -22.97 -24.60 -20.86
C LYS A 12 -22.87 -23.13 -21.24
N TYR A 13 -22.35 -22.30 -20.34
CA TYR A 13 -22.24 -20.85 -20.50
C TYR A 13 -21.11 -20.42 -21.45
N LYS A 14 -20.10 -21.29 -21.67
CA LYS A 14 -18.96 -21.06 -22.57
C LYS A 14 -18.00 -19.94 -22.13
N ALA A 15 -18.16 -19.41 -20.91
CA ALA A 15 -17.24 -18.48 -20.27
C ALA A 15 -16.99 -18.87 -18.81
N SER A 16 -15.85 -18.46 -18.26
CA SER A 16 -15.50 -18.72 -16.85
C SER A 16 -16.07 -17.69 -15.87
N LEU A 17 -16.45 -16.52 -16.37
CA LEU A 17 -16.95 -15.38 -15.62
C LEU A 17 -18.19 -14.85 -16.33
N LEU A 18 -19.13 -14.29 -15.57
CA LEU A 18 -20.29 -13.59 -16.10
C LEU A 18 -19.83 -12.46 -17.04
N HIS A 19 -20.40 -12.42 -18.24
CA HIS A 19 -20.21 -11.33 -19.20
C HIS A 19 -21.47 -10.46 -19.28
N LEU A 20 -21.36 -9.29 -19.89
CA LEU A 20 -22.49 -8.43 -20.22
C LEU A 20 -23.38 -9.12 -21.28
N PRO A 21 -24.66 -8.76 -21.40
CA PRO A 21 -25.50 -9.30 -22.45
C PRO A 21 -24.92 -8.89 -23.80
N ILE A 22 -24.74 -9.85 -24.70
CA ILE A 22 -24.01 -9.66 -25.97
C ILE A 22 -24.83 -8.83 -26.96
N ASN A 23 -24.21 -7.84 -27.62
CA ASN A 23 -24.87 -6.95 -28.60
C ASN A 23 -26.18 -6.33 -28.09
N ALA A 24 -26.25 -6.03 -26.79
CA ALA A 24 -27.42 -5.47 -26.14
C ALA A 24 -27.41 -3.94 -26.22
N GLN A 25 -28.59 -3.34 -26.14
CA GLN A 25 -28.77 -1.90 -26.00
C GLN A 25 -29.75 -1.62 -24.87
N ILE A 26 -29.42 -0.62 -24.04
CA ILE A 26 -30.35 -0.06 -23.06
C ILE A 26 -30.22 1.46 -22.99
N LEU A 27 -31.33 2.15 -22.77
CA LEU A 27 -31.34 3.61 -22.54
C LEU A 27 -31.30 3.91 -21.04
N TYR A 28 -30.56 4.97 -20.68
CA TYR A 28 -30.46 5.47 -19.31
C TYR A 28 -30.53 7.00 -19.30
N ASP A 29 -31.41 7.58 -18.47
CA ASP A 29 -31.67 9.02 -18.38
C ASP A 29 -30.85 9.75 -17.30
N GLY A 30 -30.00 9.00 -16.59
CA GLY A 30 -29.22 9.46 -15.44
C GLY A 30 -29.81 9.10 -14.09
N LEU A 31 -31.07 8.64 -14.04
CA LEU A 31 -31.77 8.17 -12.84
C LEU A 31 -32.41 6.81 -13.02
N HIS A 32 -33.12 6.61 -14.14
CA HIS A 32 -33.88 5.42 -14.48
C HIS A 32 -33.45 4.84 -15.83
N PHE A 33 -33.59 3.52 -15.97
CA PHE A 33 -33.49 2.84 -17.25
C PHE A 33 -34.84 2.81 -17.97
N GLU A 34 -34.85 2.57 -19.29
CA GLU A 34 -36.09 2.56 -20.11
C GLU A 34 -37.20 1.61 -19.67
N ASP A 35 -36.85 0.56 -18.93
CA ASP A 35 -37.80 -0.43 -18.40
C ASP A 35 -38.23 -0.13 -16.95
N GLU A 36 -37.76 0.97 -16.37
CA GLU A 36 -38.11 1.42 -15.02
C GLU A 36 -39.17 2.54 -15.07
N LYS A 37 -40.00 2.60 -14.01
CA LYS A 37 -41.00 3.67 -13.86
C LYS A 37 -40.30 5.01 -13.62
N GLY A 38 -40.69 6.05 -14.35
CA GLY A 38 -40.12 7.39 -14.21
C GLY A 38 -39.01 7.72 -15.21
N PHE A 39 -38.76 6.83 -16.17
CA PHE A 39 -37.82 7.07 -17.27
C PHE A 39 -38.23 8.26 -18.15
N ASN A 40 -37.28 9.17 -18.36
CA ASN A 40 -37.38 10.32 -19.25
C ASN A 40 -36.57 10.10 -20.53
N LYS A 41 -37.27 9.92 -21.65
CA LYS A 41 -36.66 9.67 -22.96
C LYS A 41 -35.86 10.85 -23.50
N ASP A 42 -36.23 12.10 -23.16
CA ASP A 42 -35.61 13.29 -23.73
C ASP A 42 -34.20 13.56 -23.19
N SER A 43 -33.89 13.06 -21.99
CA SER A 43 -32.56 13.15 -21.37
C SER A 43 -31.77 11.84 -21.44
N ALA A 44 -32.29 10.83 -22.14
CA ALA A 44 -31.72 9.50 -22.17
C ALA A 44 -30.59 9.35 -23.19
N LYS A 45 -29.55 8.61 -22.80
CA LYS A 45 -28.47 8.16 -23.67
C LYS A 45 -28.58 6.67 -23.93
N ALA A 46 -28.21 6.25 -25.14
CA ALA A 46 -28.15 4.83 -25.51
C ALA A 46 -26.78 4.24 -25.17
N TYR A 47 -26.78 3.12 -24.46
CA TYR A 47 -25.59 2.34 -24.15
C TYR A 47 -25.65 0.99 -24.86
N ILE A 48 -24.52 0.58 -25.45
CA ILE A 48 -24.39 -0.67 -26.20
C ILE A 48 -23.26 -1.53 -25.63
N THR A 49 -23.42 -2.84 -25.74
CA THR A 49 -22.38 -3.81 -25.40
C THR A 49 -21.75 -4.41 -26.66
N ASP A 50 -20.52 -4.89 -26.52
CA ASP A 50 -19.80 -5.53 -27.62
C ASP A 50 -20.27 -6.96 -27.90
N ASN A 51 -19.74 -7.54 -28.97
CA ASN A 51 -20.07 -8.91 -29.40
C ASN A 51 -19.50 -10.00 -28.49
N LYS A 52 -18.70 -9.64 -27.49
CA LYS A 52 -18.12 -10.55 -26.50
C LYS A 52 -18.64 -10.31 -25.07
N GLY A 53 -19.40 -9.23 -24.84
CA GLY A 53 -19.93 -8.90 -23.51
C GLY A 53 -18.89 -8.40 -22.50
N TYR A 54 -17.76 -7.84 -22.95
CA TYR A 54 -16.69 -7.36 -22.06
C TYR A 54 -16.66 -5.84 -21.90
N CYS A 55 -17.32 -5.12 -22.80
CA CYS A 55 -17.29 -3.66 -22.86
C CYS A 55 -18.71 -3.09 -22.98
N VAL A 56 -18.94 -1.95 -22.33
CA VAL A 56 -20.11 -1.12 -22.52
C VAL A 56 -19.66 0.26 -22.98
N THR A 57 -20.32 0.81 -23.99
CA THR A 57 -20.01 2.13 -24.53
C THR A 57 -21.28 2.94 -24.71
N SER A 58 -21.17 4.26 -24.54
CA SER A 58 -22.23 5.19 -24.94
C SER A 58 -22.22 5.28 -26.46
N LYS A 59 -23.38 5.06 -27.09
CA LYS A 59 -23.55 5.07 -28.55
C LYS A 59 -23.19 6.41 -29.18
N GLU A 60 -23.27 7.48 -28.40
CA GLU A 60 -23.02 8.86 -28.82
C GLU A 60 -21.62 9.37 -28.44
N SER A 61 -20.87 8.60 -27.64
CA SER A 61 -19.56 9.03 -27.15
C SER A 61 -18.49 8.94 -28.24
N THR A 62 -17.72 10.02 -28.39
CA THR A 62 -16.48 10.06 -29.19
C THR A 62 -15.23 9.86 -28.32
N TYR A 63 -15.38 9.63 -27.02
CA TYR A 63 -14.28 9.49 -26.07
C TYR A 63 -13.69 8.08 -26.11
N THR A 64 -12.36 7.98 -26.06
CA THR A 64 -11.59 6.72 -26.10
C THR A 64 -10.99 6.34 -24.74
N ALA A 65 -11.37 7.02 -23.66
CA ALA A 65 -10.86 6.70 -22.33
C ALA A 65 -11.52 5.41 -21.83
N GLU A 66 -10.70 4.43 -21.47
CA GLU A 66 -11.15 3.13 -20.96
C GLU A 66 -10.85 3.04 -19.46
N GLU A 67 -11.77 2.44 -18.72
CA GLU A 67 -11.62 2.15 -17.29
C GLU A 67 -12.17 0.76 -17.00
N SER A 68 -11.53 0.04 -16.09
CA SER A 68 -11.98 -1.28 -15.64
C SER A 68 -12.92 -1.17 -14.45
N LEU A 69 -14.03 -1.91 -14.49
CA LEU A 69 -14.95 -2.06 -13.37
C LEU A 69 -15.03 -3.54 -12.97
N ASP A 70 -14.81 -3.78 -11.68
CA ASP A 70 -15.01 -5.06 -11.02
C ASP A 70 -16.46 -5.17 -10.52
N CYS A 71 -17.10 -6.27 -10.87
CA CYS A 71 -18.47 -6.65 -10.53
C CYS A 71 -18.52 -8.14 -10.11
N SER A 72 -17.44 -8.65 -9.50
CA SER A 72 -17.32 -10.05 -9.03
C SER A 72 -18.42 -10.46 -8.04
N GLU A 73 -19.06 -9.50 -7.38
CA GLU A 73 -20.22 -9.71 -6.50
C GLU A 73 -21.55 -9.96 -7.23
N ILE A 74 -21.60 -9.67 -8.53
CA ILE A 74 -22.77 -9.93 -9.40
C ILE A 74 -22.59 -11.29 -10.07
N TYR A 75 -23.56 -12.16 -9.81
CA TYR A 75 -23.63 -13.52 -10.37
C TYR A 75 -25.09 -13.99 -10.33
N PRO A 76 -25.45 -15.01 -11.14
CA PRO A 76 -26.80 -15.58 -11.13
C PRO A 76 -27.17 -16.09 -9.74
N LYS A 77 -28.17 -15.47 -9.12
CA LYS A 77 -28.65 -15.85 -7.79
C LYS A 77 -30.15 -15.60 -7.62
N ARG A 78 -30.78 -16.43 -6.79
CA ARG A 78 -32.11 -16.17 -6.21
C ARG A 78 -31.94 -16.08 -4.71
N ILE A 79 -32.40 -14.96 -4.12
CA ILE A 79 -32.52 -14.82 -2.67
C ILE A 79 -33.87 -15.45 -2.29
N GLY A 80 -33.82 -16.64 -1.71
CA GLY A 80 -34.98 -17.35 -1.19
C GLY A 80 -35.33 -16.92 0.23
N ARG A 81 -36.55 -17.28 0.66
CA ARG A 81 -37.01 -17.08 2.04
C ARG A 81 -37.60 -18.39 2.55
N ILE A 82 -37.22 -18.76 3.76
CA ILE A 82 -37.73 -19.96 4.41
C ILE A 82 -39.13 -19.69 4.92
N ASP A 83 -40.09 -20.53 4.53
CA ASP A 83 -41.45 -20.46 5.06
C ASP A 83 -41.62 -21.38 6.28
N GLU A 84 -40.98 -22.55 6.27
CA GLU A 84 -41.08 -23.54 7.35
C GLU A 84 -39.76 -24.28 7.56
N VAL A 85 -39.47 -24.63 8.82
CA VAL A 85 -38.33 -25.47 9.22
C VAL A 85 -38.86 -26.69 9.95
N VAL A 86 -38.42 -27.88 9.52
CA VAL A 86 -38.88 -29.17 10.01
C VAL A 86 -37.71 -29.92 10.64
N CYS A 87 -37.80 -30.18 11.95
CA CYS A 87 -36.87 -31.08 12.63
C CYS A 87 -37.27 -32.53 12.32
N VAL A 88 -36.47 -33.22 11.51
CA VAL A 88 -36.73 -34.61 11.12
C VAL A 88 -36.17 -35.57 12.16
N ASN A 89 -34.97 -35.29 12.67
CA ASN A 89 -34.33 -36.09 13.71
C ASN A 89 -33.30 -35.26 14.46
N GLU A 90 -33.66 -34.80 15.65
CA GLU A 90 -32.80 -33.98 16.52
C GLU A 90 -31.49 -34.68 16.88
N ASN A 91 -31.55 -35.97 17.27
CA ASN A 91 -30.38 -36.76 17.66
C ASN A 91 -29.36 -36.96 16.53
N LYS A 92 -29.81 -36.83 15.28
CA LYS A 92 -28.95 -36.93 14.08
C LYS A 92 -28.70 -35.57 13.43
N HIS A 93 -29.12 -34.47 14.05
CA HIS A 93 -29.00 -33.12 13.51
C HIS A 93 -29.70 -32.92 12.15
N PHE A 94 -30.73 -33.72 11.84
CA PHE A 94 -31.45 -33.61 10.58
C PHE A 94 -32.55 -32.56 10.64
N TYR A 95 -32.28 -31.44 10.00
CA TYR A 95 -33.20 -30.33 9.82
C TYR A 95 -33.42 -30.08 8.33
N ASP A 96 -34.69 -29.91 7.98
CA ASP A 96 -35.11 -29.56 6.63
C ASP A 96 -35.78 -28.19 6.65
N PHE A 97 -35.84 -27.53 5.50
CA PHE A 97 -36.64 -26.32 5.35
C PHE A 97 -37.38 -26.28 4.02
N ILE A 98 -38.45 -25.49 3.97
CA ILE A 98 -39.36 -25.39 2.83
C ILE A 98 -39.43 -23.93 2.39
N ASP A 99 -39.32 -23.69 1.08
CA ASP A 99 -39.57 -22.39 0.43
C ASP A 99 -40.64 -22.57 -0.64
N THR A 100 -41.89 -22.23 -0.29
CA THR A 100 -43.05 -22.35 -1.18
C THR A 100 -43.08 -21.29 -2.27
N SER A 101 -42.24 -20.25 -2.18
CA SER A 101 -42.11 -19.19 -3.17
C SER A 101 -41.22 -19.56 -4.35
N ILE A 102 -40.61 -20.75 -4.36
CA ILE A 102 -39.86 -21.25 -5.52
C ILE A 102 -40.83 -21.53 -6.68
N PRO A 103 -40.64 -20.88 -7.84
CA PRO A 103 -41.46 -21.11 -9.02
C PRO A 103 -41.40 -22.55 -9.53
N GLN A 104 -42.48 -23.02 -10.15
CA GLN A 104 -42.61 -24.38 -10.71
C GLN A 104 -41.57 -24.70 -11.80
N ASP A 105 -41.12 -23.68 -12.53
CA ASP A 105 -40.12 -23.76 -13.58
C ASP A 105 -38.67 -23.70 -13.06
N LEU A 106 -38.48 -23.45 -11.76
CA LEU A 106 -37.18 -23.47 -11.09
C LEU A 106 -36.98 -24.76 -10.29
N ASN A 107 -36.63 -25.84 -10.98
CA ASN A 107 -36.23 -27.09 -10.35
C ASN A 107 -34.69 -27.18 -10.21
N TYR A 108 -34.17 -26.90 -9.02
CA TYR A 108 -32.73 -26.99 -8.74
C TYR A 108 -32.11 -28.38 -9.00
N GLU A 109 -32.90 -29.46 -9.03
CA GLU A 109 -32.37 -30.80 -9.36
C GLU A 109 -31.85 -30.88 -10.79
N ASP A 110 -32.49 -30.17 -11.72
CA ASP A 110 -32.15 -30.18 -13.15
C ASP A 110 -30.93 -29.30 -13.47
N TYR A 111 -30.59 -28.40 -12.55
CA TYR A 111 -29.58 -27.36 -12.70
C TYR A 111 -28.29 -27.65 -11.94
N ARG A 112 -28.05 -28.90 -11.53
CA ARG A 112 -26.81 -29.31 -10.86
C ARG A 112 -25.59 -29.20 -11.79
N ILE A 113 -24.51 -28.63 -11.29
CA ILE A 113 -23.22 -28.61 -11.99
C ILE A 113 -22.57 -30.00 -11.83
N ALA A 114 -22.13 -30.60 -12.92
CA ALA A 114 -21.56 -31.95 -12.90
C ALA A 114 -20.31 -32.00 -12.02
N GLY A 115 -20.28 -32.95 -11.08
CA GLY A 115 -19.18 -33.12 -10.13
C GLY A 115 -19.31 -32.29 -8.84
N GLU A 116 -20.30 -31.40 -8.75
CA GLU A 116 -20.57 -30.61 -7.54
C GLU A 116 -21.84 -31.06 -6.83
N ARG A 117 -21.90 -30.80 -5.51
CA ARG A 117 -23.11 -30.97 -4.70
C ARG A 117 -23.72 -29.61 -4.47
N ILE A 118 -25.05 -29.49 -4.64
CA ILE A 118 -25.76 -28.24 -4.36
C ILE A 118 -25.55 -27.89 -2.90
N THR A 119 -25.23 -26.62 -2.66
CA THR A 119 -25.12 -26.07 -1.32
C THR A 119 -26.06 -24.89 -1.14
N VAL A 120 -26.32 -24.52 0.11
CA VAL A 120 -27.05 -23.33 0.49
C VAL A 120 -26.20 -22.51 1.44
N ILE A 121 -26.13 -21.19 1.20
CA ILE A 121 -25.56 -20.23 2.15
C ILE A 121 -26.68 -19.35 2.67
N PHE A 122 -26.93 -19.40 3.98
CA PHE A 122 -27.90 -18.53 4.63
C PHE A 122 -27.40 -17.08 4.62
N GLN A 123 -28.28 -16.15 4.27
CA GLN A 123 -27.99 -14.71 4.20
C GLN A 123 -28.42 -13.98 5.48
N SER A 124 -29.24 -14.63 6.32
CA SER A 124 -29.69 -14.12 7.61
C SER A 124 -29.81 -15.23 8.66
N GLY A 125 -30.16 -14.86 9.89
CA GLY A 125 -30.40 -15.81 10.98
C GLY A 125 -29.11 -16.28 11.68
N MET A 126 -29.25 -17.30 12.53
CA MET A 126 -28.13 -17.85 13.31
C MET A 126 -27.09 -18.59 12.46
N LEU A 127 -27.48 -18.99 11.24
CA LEU A 127 -26.61 -19.67 10.28
C LEU A 127 -26.08 -18.74 9.18
N ALA A 128 -26.26 -17.42 9.29
CA ALA A 128 -25.82 -16.46 8.28
C ALA A 128 -24.33 -16.63 7.93
N GLY A 129 -24.03 -16.69 6.64
CA GLY A 129 -22.68 -16.88 6.10
C GLY A 129 -22.17 -18.33 6.12
N LYS A 130 -22.89 -19.29 6.71
CA LYS A 130 -22.50 -20.70 6.74
C LYS A 130 -23.06 -21.43 5.50
N GLU A 131 -22.22 -22.23 4.84
CA GLU A 131 -22.54 -23.01 3.64
C GLU A 131 -22.83 -24.46 4.01
N PHE A 132 -23.99 -25.01 3.64
CA PHE A 132 -24.35 -26.41 3.89
C PHE A 132 -24.61 -27.16 2.59
N GLU A 133 -24.17 -28.41 2.49
CA GLU A 133 -24.64 -29.34 1.44
C GLU A 133 -26.12 -29.66 1.65
N ILE A 134 -26.90 -29.74 0.57
CA ILE A 134 -28.33 -30.04 0.64
C ILE A 134 -28.75 -31.12 -0.34
N LYS A 135 -29.87 -31.77 -0.03
CA LYS A 135 -30.68 -32.51 -1.02
C LYS A 135 -31.97 -31.75 -1.24
N TYR A 136 -32.28 -31.44 -2.49
CA TYR A 136 -33.48 -30.70 -2.85
C TYR A 136 -34.50 -31.61 -3.50
N TYR A 137 -35.79 -31.43 -3.16
CA TYR A 137 -36.91 -32.06 -3.85
C TYR A 137 -37.89 -30.98 -4.30
N HIS A 138 -38.08 -30.87 -5.62
CA HIS A 138 -39.01 -29.89 -6.17
C HIS A 138 -40.46 -30.31 -5.96
N GLU A 139 -40.78 -31.54 -6.35
CA GLU A 139 -42.10 -32.14 -6.15
C GLU A 139 -42.20 -32.88 -4.81
N PRO A 140 -43.42 -33.02 -4.25
CA PRO A 140 -43.64 -33.83 -3.06
C PRO A 140 -43.16 -35.26 -3.23
N LYS A 141 -42.48 -35.81 -2.21
CA LYS A 141 -41.93 -37.18 -2.24
C LYS A 141 -42.10 -37.85 -0.89
N GLU A 142 -42.58 -39.11 -0.88
CA GLU A 142 -42.63 -39.95 0.33
C GLU A 142 -43.23 -39.24 1.57
N ASN A 143 -44.42 -38.63 1.41
CA ASN A 143 -45.13 -37.81 2.42
C ASN A 143 -44.43 -36.50 2.84
N LYS A 144 -43.38 -36.08 2.15
CA LYS A 144 -42.75 -34.77 2.32
C LYS A 144 -43.32 -33.79 1.30
N GLN A 145 -43.67 -32.59 1.76
CA GLN A 145 -44.03 -31.47 0.89
C GLN A 145 -42.87 -31.17 -0.09
N GLY A 146 -43.21 -30.74 -1.31
CA GLY A 146 -42.24 -30.30 -2.31
C GLY A 146 -41.59 -28.96 -1.93
N ARG A 147 -40.62 -28.53 -2.73
CA ARG A 147 -39.77 -27.35 -2.48
C ARG A 147 -39.04 -27.44 -1.15
N ARG A 148 -38.61 -28.65 -0.82
CA ARG A 148 -37.98 -29.00 0.45
C ARG A 148 -36.48 -29.19 0.25
N PHE A 149 -35.72 -28.64 1.17
CA PHE A 149 -34.28 -28.76 1.27
C PHE A 149 -33.96 -29.58 2.52
N GLU A 150 -33.32 -30.73 2.34
CA GLU A 150 -32.74 -31.50 3.44
C GLU A 150 -31.30 -31.04 3.66
N ILE A 151 -31.01 -30.51 4.84
CA ILE A 151 -29.66 -30.04 5.18
C ILE A 151 -28.82 -31.25 5.57
N VAL A 152 -27.66 -31.39 4.94
CA VAL A 152 -26.64 -32.36 5.38
C VAL A 152 -25.90 -31.76 6.57
N PRO A 153 -25.94 -32.40 7.76
CA PRO A 153 -25.26 -31.87 8.92
C PRO A 153 -23.75 -31.88 8.73
N GLN A 154 -23.09 -30.87 9.28
CA GLN A 154 -21.64 -30.72 9.21
C GLN A 154 -21.10 -30.17 10.51
N GLU A 155 -19.87 -30.53 10.84
CA GLU A 155 -19.18 -30.02 12.01
C GLU A 155 -18.54 -28.67 11.67
N ILE A 156 -18.99 -27.60 12.35
CA ILE A 156 -18.43 -26.26 12.23
C ILE A 156 -18.08 -25.77 13.63
N ASP A 157 -16.83 -25.33 13.82
CA ASP A 157 -16.34 -24.83 15.11
C ASP A 157 -16.50 -25.82 16.28
N GLY A 158 -16.41 -27.13 15.99
CA GLY A 158 -16.53 -28.22 16.98
C GLY A 158 -17.97 -28.56 17.38
N ILE A 159 -18.97 -28.01 16.68
CA ILE A 159 -20.40 -28.28 16.89
C ILE A 159 -21.00 -28.81 15.59
N THR A 160 -21.76 -29.89 15.66
CA THR A 160 -22.53 -30.40 14.52
C THR A 160 -23.74 -29.49 14.29
N MET A 161 -23.75 -28.80 13.15
CA MET A 161 -24.85 -27.92 12.74
C MET A 161 -25.61 -28.55 11.56
N PRO A 162 -26.94 -28.36 11.45
CA PRO A 162 -27.78 -27.60 12.38
C PRO A 162 -28.08 -28.31 13.70
N ASP A 163 -28.36 -27.57 14.76
CA ASP A 163 -28.86 -28.10 16.04
C ASP A 163 -29.99 -27.21 16.60
N GLU A 164 -30.50 -27.51 17.80
CA GLU A 164 -31.64 -26.76 18.37
C GLU A 164 -31.34 -25.26 18.56
N ALA A 165 -30.08 -24.89 18.82
CA ALA A 165 -29.66 -23.50 18.99
C ALA A 165 -29.24 -22.85 17.65
N PHE A 166 -28.61 -23.62 16.78
CA PHE A 166 -28.07 -23.23 15.48
C PHE A 166 -28.85 -23.92 14.36
N LYS A 167 -30.13 -23.56 14.23
CA LYS A 167 -31.01 -23.95 13.12
C LYS A 167 -31.46 -22.74 12.32
N PRO A 168 -31.81 -22.92 11.03
CA PRO A 168 -32.55 -21.88 10.33
C PRO A 168 -33.91 -21.69 11.01
N VAL A 169 -34.51 -20.52 10.81
CA VAL A 169 -35.86 -20.19 11.27
C VAL A 169 -36.72 -19.77 10.08
N ALA A 170 -38.04 -19.92 10.19
CA ALA A 170 -38.96 -19.28 9.26
C ALA A 170 -38.64 -17.78 9.16
N THR A 171 -38.74 -17.21 7.96
CA THR A 171 -38.31 -15.87 7.55
C THR A 171 -36.82 -15.69 7.25
N ASP A 172 -35.95 -16.64 7.58
CA ASP A 172 -34.55 -16.54 7.17
C ASP A 172 -34.40 -16.58 5.65
N THR A 173 -33.38 -15.89 5.17
CA THR A 173 -33.07 -15.79 3.74
C THR A 173 -31.85 -16.62 3.39
N TYR A 174 -31.79 -17.10 2.15
CA TYR A 174 -30.72 -17.99 1.71
C TYR A 174 -30.48 -17.87 0.20
N ILE A 175 -29.32 -18.32 -0.24
CA ILE A 175 -28.96 -18.44 -1.66
C ILE A 175 -28.47 -19.85 -1.93
N VAL A 176 -28.93 -20.44 -3.03
CA VAL A 176 -28.48 -21.75 -3.52
C VAL A 176 -27.22 -21.57 -4.36
N TYR A 177 -26.21 -22.40 -4.11
CA TYR A 177 -24.93 -22.42 -4.82
C TYR A 177 -24.68 -23.75 -5.53
N LYS A 178 -23.66 -23.75 -6.41
CA LYS A 178 -23.21 -24.93 -7.15
C LYS A 178 -24.31 -25.50 -8.07
N CYS A 179 -25.16 -24.60 -8.57
CA CYS A 179 -26.19 -24.88 -9.56
C CYS A 179 -26.14 -23.81 -10.65
N ALA A 180 -26.31 -24.23 -11.91
CA ALA A 180 -26.41 -23.33 -13.05
C ALA A 180 -27.87 -22.93 -13.23
N LEU A 181 -28.24 -21.79 -12.65
CA LEU A 181 -29.62 -21.30 -12.72
C LEU A 181 -30.11 -21.16 -14.17
N PRO A 182 -31.44 -21.25 -14.42
CA PRO A 182 -31.97 -21.08 -15.76
C PRO A 182 -31.69 -19.69 -16.33
N ASP A 183 -31.79 -19.58 -17.65
CA ASP A 183 -31.50 -18.34 -18.41
C ASP A 183 -32.22 -17.11 -17.83
N ALA A 184 -33.42 -17.27 -17.26
CA ALA A 184 -34.16 -16.20 -16.59
C ALA A 184 -33.37 -15.46 -15.49
N TYR A 185 -32.44 -16.14 -14.81
CA TYR A 185 -31.57 -15.55 -13.78
C TYR A 185 -30.20 -15.11 -14.32
N ILE A 186 -29.82 -15.58 -15.51
CA ILE A 186 -28.55 -15.24 -16.16
C ILE A 186 -28.79 -14.04 -17.07
N ASN A 187 -29.61 -14.23 -18.11
CA ASN A 187 -29.96 -13.24 -19.12
C ASN A 187 -31.35 -13.55 -19.70
N GLU A 188 -32.34 -12.71 -19.37
CA GLU A 188 -33.65 -12.67 -20.03
C GLU A 188 -33.74 -11.40 -20.89
N PRO A 189 -33.51 -11.49 -22.21
CA PRO A 189 -33.49 -10.33 -23.08
C PRO A 189 -34.83 -9.60 -23.19
N LYS A 190 -35.96 -10.29 -23.01
CA LYS A 190 -37.29 -9.68 -23.18
C LYS A 190 -37.62 -8.72 -22.05
N THR A 191 -37.29 -9.09 -20.81
CA THR A 191 -37.56 -8.28 -19.62
C THR A 191 -36.33 -7.50 -19.16
N LYS A 192 -35.15 -7.74 -19.77
CA LYS A 192 -33.86 -7.14 -19.39
C LYS A 192 -33.51 -7.41 -17.93
N GLN A 193 -33.79 -8.65 -17.50
CA GLN A 193 -33.54 -9.15 -16.14
C GLN A 193 -32.48 -10.26 -16.15
N GLY A 194 -31.95 -10.57 -14.98
CA GLY A 194 -30.86 -11.51 -14.80
C GLY A 194 -29.53 -10.82 -14.49
N ALA A 195 -28.56 -11.61 -14.07
CA ALA A 195 -27.27 -11.13 -13.59
C ALA A 195 -26.50 -10.33 -14.65
N GLU A 196 -26.56 -10.72 -15.93
CA GLU A 196 -25.88 -9.99 -17.01
C GLU A 196 -26.42 -8.56 -17.14
N TRP A 197 -27.75 -8.39 -17.05
CA TRP A 197 -28.39 -7.07 -17.11
C TRP A 197 -28.17 -6.24 -15.85
N GLU A 198 -28.15 -6.87 -14.67
CA GLU A 198 -27.77 -6.20 -13.41
C GLU A 198 -26.34 -5.63 -13.52
N MET A 199 -25.40 -6.43 -14.05
CA MET A 199 -24.03 -6.01 -14.30
C MET A 199 -23.96 -4.87 -15.33
N MET A 200 -24.73 -4.97 -16.42
CA MET A 200 -24.82 -3.91 -17.44
C MET A 200 -25.33 -2.59 -16.84
N ARG A 201 -26.37 -2.64 -16.01
CA ARG A 201 -26.91 -1.44 -15.34
C ARG A 201 -25.88 -0.81 -14.41
N LYS A 202 -25.18 -1.62 -13.61
CA LYS A 202 -24.09 -1.12 -12.74
C LYS A 202 -22.98 -0.46 -13.56
N ALA A 203 -22.58 -1.08 -14.68
CA ALA A 203 -21.59 -0.53 -15.59
C ALA A 203 -22.03 0.79 -16.23
N ILE A 204 -23.30 0.90 -16.65
CA ILE A 204 -23.85 2.11 -17.26
C ILE A 204 -23.92 3.25 -16.25
N LYS A 205 -24.36 3.00 -15.01
CA LYS A 205 -24.34 4.02 -13.95
C LYS A 205 -22.92 4.54 -13.72
N PHE A 206 -21.97 3.62 -13.62
CA PHE A 206 -20.55 3.95 -13.45
C PHE A 206 -20.00 4.78 -14.63
N LEU A 207 -20.34 4.41 -15.86
CA LEU A 207 -19.93 5.11 -17.08
C LEU A 207 -20.59 6.49 -17.20
N TYR A 208 -21.92 6.59 -17.00
CA TYR A 208 -22.68 7.84 -17.09
C TYR A 208 -22.15 8.93 -16.15
N GLU A 209 -21.75 8.55 -14.93
CA GLU A 209 -21.14 9.47 -13.96
C GLU A 209 -19.77 10.01 -14.43
N ARG A 210 -19.03 9.24 -15.23
CA ARG A 210 -17.66 9.54 -15.68
C ARG A 210 -17.56 10.05 -17.11
N GLU A 211 -18.63 9.91 -17.89
CA GLU A 211 -18.72 10.41 -19.27
C GLU A 211 -18.76 11.94 -19.31
N LYS A 212 -19.13 12.60 -18.20
CA LYS A 212 -19.03 14.06 -18.09
C LYS A 212 -17.57 14.48 -18.00
N GLN A 213 -17.19 15.48 -18.79
CA GLN A 213 -15.86 16.08 -18.72
C GLN A 213 -15.62 16.60 -17.30
N ASN A 214 -14.58 16.07 -16.66
CA ASN A 214 -14.18 16.50 -15.32
C ASN A 214 -13.29 17.73 -15.42
N TYR A 215 -13.72 18.81 -14.78
CA TYR A 215 -12.98 20.03 -14.60
C TYR A 215 -12.57 20.14 -13.14
N THR A 216 -11.29 20.39 -12.92
CA THR A 216 -10.76 20.82 -11.63
C THR A 216 -10.07 22.14 -11.85
N PHE A 217 -10.62 23.19 -11.27
CA PHE A 217 -10.05 24.52 -11.31
C PHE A 217 -9.45 24.85 -9.95
N ASN A 218 -8.21 25.32 -9.95
CA ASN A 218 -7.56 25.90 -8.79
C ASN A 218 -7.26 27.36 -9.12
N GLY A 219 -7.71 28.29 -8.29
CA GLY A 219 -7.45 29.70 -8.51
C GLY A 219 -7.55 30.53 -7.24
N THR A 220 -6.81 31.63 -7.23
CA THR A 220 -6.94 32.68 -6.23
C THR A 220 -8.04 33.64 -6.62
N LEU A 221 -8.84 34.05 -5.65
CA LEU A 221 -9.77 35.16 -5.84
C LEU A 221 -8.99 36.46 -6.13
N ASP A 222 -9.49 37.30 -7.04
CA ASP A 222 -8.90 38.61 -7.33
C ASP A 222 -8.96 39.51 -6.09
N ASP A 223 -7.81 39.96 -5.61
CA ASP A 223 -7.68 40.63 -4.33
C ASP A 223 -8.27 42.05 -4.35
N ILE A 224 -8.21 42.74 -5.49
CA ILE A 224 -8.79 44.09 -5.66
C ILE A 224 -10.32 44.02 -5.63
N PHE A 225 -10.90 43.03 -6.32
CA PHE A 225 -12.34 42.80 -6.34
C PHE A 225 -12.84 42.29 -4.98
N ALA A 226 -12.14 41.33 -4.40
CA ALA A 226 -12.48 40.75 -3.11
C ALA A 226 -12.46 41.79 -1.99
N LYS A 227 -11.44 42.68 -1.93
CA LYS A 227 -11.38 43.78 -0.95
C LYS A 227 -12.58 44.73 -1.02
N LYS A 228 -13.13 44.97 -2.21
CA LYS A 228 -14.26 45.88 -2.41
C LYS A 228 -15.61 45.29 -2.02
N LYS A 229 -15.73 43.95 -2.03
CA LYS A 229 -17.01 43.23 -1.86
C LYS A 229 -16.92 42.05 -0.90
N TRP A 230 -16.01 42.12 0.06
CA TRP A 230 -15.65 40.96 0.88
C TRP A 230 -16.82 40.39 1.65
N ASP A 231 -17.63 41.25 2.27
CA ASP A 231 -18.78 40.81 3.06
C ASP A 231 -19.82 40.06 2.21
N GLU A 232 -20.02 40.46 0.94
CA GLU A 232 -20.92 39.77 0.00
C GLU A 232 -20.37 38.42 -0.49
N ILE A 233 -19.05 38.30 -0.60
CA ILE A 233 -18.37 37.12 -1.15
C ILE A 233 -18.15 36.08 -0.07
N LYS A 234 -17.71 36.48 1.12
CA LYS A 234 -17.34 35.60 2.23
C LYS A 234 -18.49 34.68 2.64
N GLU A 235 -19.71 35.20 2.71
CA GLU A 235 -20.89 34.40 3.04
C GLU A 235 -21.24 33.36 1.97
N LYS A 236 -20.89 33.63 0.72
CA LYS A 236 -21.14 32.73 -0.43
C LYS A 236 -20.01 31.74 -0.68
N LEU A 237 -18.82 32.01 -0.13
CA LEU A 237 -17.64 31.18 -0.27
C LEU A 237 -17.64 30.07 0.79
N CYS A 238 -18.46 29.04 0.59
CA CYS A 238 -18.58 27.92 1.50
C CYS A 238 -18.26 26.58 0.82
N ILE A 239 -17.59 25.69 1.56
CA ILE A 239 -17.32 24.33 1.08
C ILE A 239 -18.65 23.61 0.84
N GLY A 240 -18.80 23.00 -0.34
CA GLY A 240 -20.05 22.40 -0.78
C GLY A 240 -21.02 23.34 -1.48
N GLY A 241 -20.74 24.65 -1.45
CA GLY A 241 -21.42 25.62 -2.30
C GLY A 241 -21.16 25.35 -3.78
N TYR A 242 -22.08 25.80 -4.63
CA TYR A 242 -21.94 25.73 -6.08
C TYR A 242 -21.73 27.12 -6.65
N VAL A 243 -20.80 27.23 -7.60
CA VAL A 243 -20.57 28.43 -8.38
C VAL A 243 -20.85 28.15 -9.86
N LEU A 244 -21.37 29.15 -10.56
CA LEU A 244 -21.53 29.07 -12.00
C LEU A 244 -20.18 29.43 -12.64
N PHE A 245 -19.50 28.42 -13.18
CA PHE A 245 -18.24 28.59 -13.89
C PHE A 245 -18.53 28.79 -15.38
N THR A 246 -18.19 29.96 -15.91
CA THR A 246 -18.31 30.28 -17.34
C THR A 246 -16.94 30.63 -17.88
N ASP A 247 -16.51 29.98 -18.94
CA ASP A 247 -15.28 30.31 -19.65
C ASP A 247 -15.56 30.37 -21.15
N LYS A 248 -15.09 31.41 -21.82
CA LYS A 248 -15.37 31.65 -23.25
C LYS A 248 -14.79 30.58 -24.17
N ASN A 249 -13.75 29.89 -23.73
CA ASN A 249 -13.03 28.87 -24.49
C ASN A 249 -13.40 27.45 -24.06
N ILE A 250 -13.82 27.24 -22.81
CA ILE A 250 -14.07 25.90 -22.23
C ILE A 250 -15.58 25.61 -22.08
N GLU A 251 -16.36 26.48 -21.45
CA GLU A 251 -17.79 26.26 -21.13
C GLU A 251 -18.59 27.55 -21.30
N LYS A 252 -19.12 27.77 -22.51
CA LYS A 252 -19.83 29.02 -22.89
C LYS A 252 -21.20 29.18 -22.23
N GLU A 253 -21.88 28.07 -21.96
CA GLU A 253 -23.24 28.07 -21.37
C GLU A 253 -23.22 28.12 -19.83
N GLY A 254 -22.05 27.93 -19.23
CA GLY A 254 -21.85 27.96 -17.79
C GLY A 254 -22.14 26.63 -17.11
N LEU A 255 -21.14 26.11 -16.41
CA LEU A 255 -21.20 24.85 -15.67
C LEU A 255 -21.32 25.14 -14.17
N LYS A 256 -22.31 24.54 -13.49
CA LYS A 256 -22.37 24.58 -12.02
C LYS A 256 -21.30 23.65 -11.46
N ILE A 257 -20.26 24.23 -10.86
CA ILE A 257 -19.12 23.51 -10.28
C ILE A 257 -19.16 23.66 -8.75
N ARG A 258 -18.82 22.59 -8.01
CA ARG A 258 -18.83 22.58 -6.56
C ARG A 258 -17.50 23.11 -6.00
N ILE A 259 -17.57 23.94 -4.96
CA ILE A 259 -16.41 24.32 -4.14
C ILE A 259 -16.04 23.13 -3.25
N THR A 260 -14.86 22.55 -3.44
CA THR A 260 -14.38 21.41 -2.63
C THR A 260 -13.36 21.81 -1.58
N CYS A 261 -12.57 22.84 -1.84
CA CYS A 261 -11.57 23.33 -0.92
C CYS A 261 -11.51 24.86 -0.96
N ILE A 262 -11.31 25.46 0.22
CA ILE A 262 -11.02 26.89 0.39
C ILE A 262 -9.81 26.94 1.31
N LYS A 263 -8.77 27.66 0.89
CA LYS A 263 -7.57 27.91 1.68
C LYS A 263 -7.46 29.40 1.91
N ASP A 264 -7.71 29.78 3.15
CA ASP A 264 -7.62 31.17 3.60
C ASP A 264 -6.16 31.52 3.90
N ASN A 265 -5.72 32.66 3.37
CA ASN A 265 -4.37 33.17 3.61
C ASN A 265 -4.38 34.08 4.85
N ILE A 266 -3.66 33.70 5.91
CA ILE A 266 -3.57 34.47 7.16
C ILE A 266 -3.03 35.89 6.90
N ASN A 267 -2.01 36.00 6.04
CA ASN A 267 -1.37 37.28 5.72
C ASN A 267 -2.18 38.11 4.72
N ASN A 268 -3.13 37.52 3.99
CA ASN A 268 -3.97 38.22 3.02
C ASN A 268 -5.39 37.60 2.98
N PRO A 269 -6.26 37.98 3.93
CA PRO A 269 -7.60 37.40 4.07
C PRO A 269 -8.50 37.58 2.84
N TYR A 270 -8.22 38.56 1.99
CA TYR A 270 -9.02 38.88 0.80
C TYR A 270 -8.58 38.12 -0.47
N SER A 271 -7.67 37.16 -0.35
CA SER A 271 -7.19 36.37 -1.49
C SER A 271 -7.18 34.87 -1.15
N PRO A 272 -8.35 34.27 -0.81
CA PRO A 272 -8.43 32.84 -0.61
C PRO A 272 -8.13 32.09 -1.91
N GLU A 273 -7.45 30.95 -1.80
CA GLU A 273 -7.34 29.98 -2.89
C GLU A 273 -8.56 29.06 -2.84
N VAL A 274 -9.24 28.89 -3.97
CA VAL A 274 -10.40 28.00 -4.09
C VAL A 274 -10.15 26.90 -5.10
N GLN A 275 -10.61 25.70 -4.73
CA GLN A 275 -10.70 24.58 -5.64
C GLN A 275 -12.16 24.31 -5.98
N LEU A 276 -12.44 24.27 -7.29
CA LEU A 276 -13.74 24.00 -7.85
C LEU A 276 -13.66 22.71 -8.66
N THR A 277 -14.54 21.74 -8.41
CA THR A 277 -14.63 20.54 -9.27
C THR A 277 -16.06 20.06 -9.50
N ASN A 278 -16.33 19.61 -10.72
CA ASN A 278 -17.57 18.90 -11.08
C ASN A 278 -17.36 17.38 -11.11
N THR A 279 -16.12 16.93 -10.86
CA THR A 279 -15.82 15.51 -10.72
C THR A 279 -16.73 14.97 -9.63
N PRO A 280 -17.54 13.92 -9.91
CA PRO A 280 -18.26 13.25 -8.83
C PRO A 280 -17.20 12.92 -7.77
N PRO A 281 -17.48 13.19 -6.48
CA PRO A 281 -16.51 12.92 -5.44
C PRO A 281 -16.09 11.47 -5.64
N LYS A 282 -14.82 11.24 -6.04
CA LYS A 282 -14.30 9.89 -6.28
C LYS A 282 -14.75 9.10 -5.06
N GLY A 283 -15.60 8.09 -5.26
CA GLY A 283 -15.99 7.18 -4.19
C GLY A 283 -14.70 6.67 -3.58
N GLY A 284 -14.31 7.25 -2.45
CA GLY A 284 -12.88 7.45 -2.24
C GLY A 284 -12.62 8.36 -1.08
N ILE A 285 -12.58 7.71 0.09
CA ILE A 285 -12.12 8.22 1.38
C ILE A 285 -10.80 9.04 1.28
N SER A 286 -10.02 8.89 0.21
CA SER A 286 -8.87 9.74 -0.12
C SER A 286 -9.21 11.24 -0.16
N ALA A 287 -10.38 11.65 -0.68
CA ALA A 287 -10.78 13.05 -0.70
C ALA A 287 -11.17 13.57 0.71
N ALA A 288 -11.73 12.69 1.56
CA ALA A 288 -12.04 13.01 2.95
C ALA A 288 -10.78 13.05 3.83
N ILE A 289 -9.81 12.16 3.60
CA ILE A 289 -8.50 12.14 4.28
C ILE A 289 -7.63 13.32 3.84
N GLN A 290 -7.62 13.67 2.55
CA GLN A 290 -6.98 14.90 2.08
C GLN A 290 -7.64 16.14 2.68
N GLY A 291 -8.94 16.13 2.99
CA GLY A 291 -9.54 17.23 3.76
C GLY A 291 -9.04 17.31 5.22
N LEU A 292 -8.70 16.17 5.83
CA LEU A 292 -8.25 16.07 7.24
C LEU A 292 -6.75 16.32 7.43
N GLN A 293 -5.91 16.02 6.44
CA GLN A 293 -4.46 16.19 6.53
C GLN A 293 -3.99 17.66 6.43
N TYR A 294 -4.82 18.57 5.94
CA TYR A 294 -4.44 19.98 5.70
C TYR A 294 -4.91 20.95 6.80
N SER A 295 -5.51 20.45 7.88
CA SER A 295 -6.01 21.28 8.98
C SER A 295 -5.09 21.20 10.20
N GLU A 296 -3.87 21.76 10.12
CA GLU A 296 -2.92 21.74 11.23
C GLU A 296 -3.23 22.74 12.37
N VAL A 297 -4.26 23.58 12.25
CA VAL A 297 -4.68 24.44 13.37
C VAL A 297 -6.19 24.62 13.37
N LEU A 298 -6.93 23.77 14.09
CA LEU A 298 -8.35 23.99 14.39
C LEU A 298 -8.59 24.02 15.89
N THR A 299 -9.47 24.91 16.32
CA THR A 299 -9.92 25.04 17.71
C THR A 299 -10.75 23.82 18.13
N GLN A 300 -10.84 23.54 19.44
CA GLN A 300 -11.52 22.35 19.99
C GLN A 300 -12.98 22.16 19.53
N GLU A 301 -13.68 23.25 19.21
CA GLU A 301 -15.07 23.22 18.76
C GLU A 301 -15.20 22.75 17.30
N GLN A 302 -14.33 23.21 16.41
CA GLN A 302 -14.27 22.78 15.01
C GLN A 302 -13.82 21.31 14.90
N HIS A 303 -12.93 20.87 15.80
CA HIS A 303 -12.57 19.45 15.93
C HIS A 303 -13.76 18.60 16.38
N LYS A 304 -14.59 19.09 17.30
CA LYS A 304 -15.83 18.39 17.74
C LYS A 304 -16.84 18.27 16.61
N GLU A 305 -17.05 19.30 15.79
CA GLU A 305 -17.95 19.24 14.64
C GLU A 305 -17.45 18.29 13.56
N LEU A 306 -16.16 18.32 13.22
CA LEU A 306 -15.56 17.37 12.27
C LEU A 306 -15.62 15.93 12.77
N VAL A 307 -15.35 15.69 14.06
CA VAL A 307 -15.46 14.36 14.67
C VAL A 307 -16.92 13.89 14.70
N GLN A 308 -17.88 14.77 14.99
CA GLN A 308 -19.31 14.43 14.95
C GLN A 308 -19.80 14.15 13.52
N PHE A 309 -19.35 14.93 12.54
CA PHE A 309 -19.67 14.74 11.13
C PHE A 309 -19.08 13.43 10.60
N THR A 310 -17.85 13.12 10.97
CA THR A 310 -17.15 11.86 10.65
C THR A 310 -17.81 10.67 11.34
N LYS A 311 -18.20 10.78 12.62
CA LYS A 311 -18.96 9.74 13.33
C LYS A 311 -20.35 9.48 12.72
N ARG A 312 -21.05 10.52 12.25
CA ARG A 312 -22.35 10.36 11.59
C ARG A 312 -22.20 9.64 10.25
N ARG A 313 -21.17 9.95 9.45
CA ARG A 313 -20.88 9.24 8.20
C ARG A 313 -20.39 7.81 8.43
N LEU A 314 -19.53 7.57 9.43
CA LEU A 314 -19.05 6.22 9.77
C LEU A 314 -20.18 5.29 10.26
N ARG A 315 -21.25 5.84 10.87
CA ARG A 315 -22.42 5.06 11.30
C ARG A 315 -23.34 4.61 10.16
N THR A 316 -23.20 5.20 8.98
CA THR A 316 -23.99 4.89 7.77
C THR A 316 -23.22 4.05 6.73
N LEU A 317 -21.99 3.63 7.05
CA LEU A 317 -21.15 2.80 6.17
C LEU A 317 -21.30 1.33 6.54
N ASP A 318 -21.37 0.47 5.53
CA ASP A 318 -21.37 -0.98 5.72
C ASP A 318 -20.04 -1.50 6.29
N VAL A 319 -20.08 -2.67 6.94
CA VAL A 319 -18.93 -3.26 7.65
C VAL A 319 -17.70 -3.41 6.73
N GLU A 320 -17.91 -3.75 5.45
CA GLU A 320 -16.83 -3.86 4.46
C GLU A 320 -16.15 -2.52 4.18
N GLN A 321 -16.92 -1.43 4.11
CA GLN A 321 -16.38 -0.09 3.91
C GLN A 321 -15.62 0.40 5.14
N VAL A 322 -16.06 0.04 6.34
CA VAL A 322 -15.33 0.30 7.59
C VAL A 322 -14.01 -0.49 7.64
N MET A 323 -14.02 -1.75 7.17
CA MET A 323 -12.80 -2.57 7.10
C MET A 323 -11.80 -2.05 6.07
N GLU A 324 -12.27 -1.56 4.92
CA GLU A 324 -11.43 -0.93 3.91
C GLU A 324 -10.80 0.38 4.44
N ILE A 325 -11.55 1.18 5.22
CA ILE A 325 -11.03 2.38 5.91
C ILE A 325 -9.91 2.01 6.87
N LEU A 326 -10.15 1.00 7.72
CA LEU A 326 -9.18 0.55 8.70
C LEU A 326 -7.93 0.00 8.01
N GLN A 327 -8.09 -0.78 6.94
CA GLN A 327 -6.97 -1.31 6.16
C GLN A 327 -6.18 -0.18 5.51
N ASN A 328 -6.83 0.76 4.82
CA ASN A 328 -6.13 1.86 4.13
C ASN A 328 -5.42 2.82 5.09
N TYR A 329 -6.05 3.14 6.23
CA TYR A 329 -5.41 3.95 7.27
C TYR A 329 -4.22 3.22 7.91
N THR A 330 -4.39 1.94 8.25
CA THR A 330 -3.32 1.12 8.83
C THR A 330 -2.16 0.99 7.86
N ASN A 331 -2.43 0.74 6.58
CA ASN A 331 -1.41 0.56 5.55
C ASN A 331 -0.59 1.82 5.25
N LYS A 332 -1.16 3.00 5.48
CA LYS A 332 -0.47 4.28 5.22
C LYS A 332 0.23 4.85 6.45
N ASN A 333 -0.32 4.63 7.64
CA ASN A 333 0.08 5.34 8.85
C ASN A 333 0.68 4.44 9.95
N LEU A 334 0.56 3.11 9.82
CA LEU A 334 1.05 2.16 10.82
C LEU A 334 1.96 1.13 10.16
N LEU A 335 3.07 0.81 10.82
CA LEU A 335 3.92 -0.30 10.39
C LEU A 335 3.24 -1.63 10.67
N ARG A 336 3.10 -2.48 9.65
CA ARG A 336 2.54 -3.82 9.78
C ARG A 336 3.47 -4.73 10.57
N LYS A 337 2.87 -5.64 11.35
CA LYS A 337 3.59 -6.58 12.23
C LYS A 337 3.72 -7.99 11.65
N ASN A 338 3.02 -8.30 10.56
CA ASN A 338 2.87 -9.65 10.01
C ASN A 338 3.48 -9.84 8.61
N ILE A 339 3.88 -8.75 7.95
CA ILE A 339 4.57 -8.78 6.65
C ILE A 339 5.70 -7.74 6.66
N PRO A 340 6.72 -7.88 5.79
CA PRO A 340 7.71 -6.82 5.60
C PRO A 340 7.06 -5.49 5.22
N ASP A 341 7.50 -4.41 5.85
CA ASP A 341 6.94 -3.06 5.68
C ASP A 341 8.06 -2.01 5.77
N THR A 342 7.83 -0.81 5.23
CA THR A 342 8.84 0.26 5.14
C THR A 342 8.23 1.61 5.46
N ALA A 343 8.88 2.35 6.37
CA ALA A 343 8.52 3.73 6.68
C ALA A 343 9.12 4.67 5.63
N ALA A 344 8.32 5.60 5.10
CA ALA A 344 8.79 6.60 4.14
C ALA A 344 9.52 7.79 4.81
N GLU A 345 9.25 8.04 6.10
CA GLU A 345 9.73 9.21 6.84
C GLU A 345 10.48 8.80 8.13
N LEU A 346 11.16 9.76 8.76
CA LEU A 346 11.91 9.54 10.01
C LEU A 346 10.99 9.07 11.15
N ILE A 347 11.34 7.96 11.79
CA ILE A 347 10.65 7.45 12.99
C ILE A 347 11.50 7.70 14.23
N THR A 348 10.91 8.35 15.24
CA THR A 348 11.54 8.56 16.55
C THR A 348 10.91 7.67 17.62
N PHE A 349 11.70 6.77 18.22
CA PHE A 349 11.27 5.91 19.32
C PHE A 349 11.65 6.52 20.66
N LEU A 350 10.68 7.13 21.37
CA LEU A 350 10.92 7.84 22.63
C LEU A 350 11.47 6.96 23.77
N LYS A 351 11.21 5.65 23.72
CA LYS A 351 11.69 4.68 24.73
C LYS A 351 12.76 3.73 24.18
N GLY A 352 13.28 4.03 22.98
CA GLY A 352 14.15 3.12 22.26
C GLY A 352 13.39 2.01 21.49
N ILE A 353 14.14 1.17 20.80
CA ILE A 353 13.65 0.04 19.99
C ILE A 353 14.26 -1.26 20.50
N ALA A 354 13.42 -2.27 20.76
CA ALA A 354 13.87 -3.59 21.17
C ALA A 354 13.90 -4.56 19.98
N PHE A 355 14.93 -5.39 19.95
CA PHE A 355 15.04 -6.58 19.12
C PHE A 355 14.90 -7.83 20.02
N ASN A 356 14.83 -9.02 19.42
CA ASN A 356 14.58 -10.27 20.15
C ASN A 356 15.47 -10.45 21.41
N GLY A 357 14.85 -10.57 22.59
CA GLY A 357 15.52 -10.70 23.88
C GLY A 357 15.81 -9.35 24.56
N ASP A 358 16.99 -9.22 25.17
CA ASP A 358 17.48 -8.01 25.83
C ASP A 358 18.25 -7.08 24.88
N LYS A 359 17.97 -7.19 23.57
CA LYS A 359 18.67 -6.50 22.49
C LYS A 359 17.90 -5.25 22.08
N GLY A 360 18.57 -4.18 21.67
CA GLY A 360 17.89 -2.96 21.27
C GLY A 360 18.76 -1.72 21.34
N ILE A 361 18.13 -0.57 21.14
CA ILE A 361 18.64 0.75 21.49
C ILE A 361 17.69 1.29 22.56
N ASP A 362 18.19 1.77 23.68
CA ASP A 362 17.35 2.34 24.76
C ASP A 362 16.96 3.81 24.49
N ALA A 363 16.25 4.43 25.44
CA ALA A 363 15.77 5.81 25.34
C ALA A 363 16.92 6.84 25.28
N ASP A 364 18.09 6.50 25.81
CA ASP A 364 19.28 7.35 25.84
C ASP A 364 20.18 7.12 24.62
N GLY A 365 19.74 6.29 23.67
CA GLY A 365 20.47 5.96 22.44
C GLY A 365 21.57 4.91 22.64
N GLN A 366 21.61 4.22 23.79
CA GLN A 366 22.60 3.18 24.05
C GLN A 366 22.16 1.87 23.39
N ALA A 367 23.02 1.34 22.51
CA ALA A 367 22.76 0.09 21.82
C ALA A 367 23.25 -1.11 22.65
N LYS A 368 22.35 -2.04 22.96
CA LYS A 368 22.66 -3.36 23.51
C LYS A 368 22.43 -4.41 22.42
N LEU A 369 23.49 -4.87 21.77
CA LEU A 369 23.43 -5.84 20.68
C LEU A 369 24.10 -7.14 21.12
N LEU A 370 23.31 -8.16 21.48
CA LEU A 370 23.86 -9.49 21.71
C LEU A 370 24.14 -10.14 20.35
N ASP A 371 25.44 -10.38 20.09
CA ASP A 371 26.05 -11.17 19.01
C ASP A 371 26.74 -10.43 17.84
N VAL A 372 26.87 -9.09 17.89
CA VAL A 372 27.86 -8.36 17.05
C VAL A 372 29.31 -8.66 17.49
N MET A 373 29.49 -9.32 18.63
CA MET A 373 30.79 -9.85 19.06
C MET A 373 31.15 -11.25 18.52
N LEU A 374 30.39 -11.82 17.58
CA LEU A 374 30.85 -12.99 16.80
C LEU A 374 31.36 -12.64 15.39
N LYS A 375 31.05 -11.46 14.86
CA LYS A 375 31.63 -10.95 13.61
C LYS A 375 31.89 -9.45 13.74
N THR A 376 33.16 -9.13 13.98
CA THR A 376 33.85 -7.91 13.57
C THR A 376 33.06 -6.59 13.62
N LEU A 377 33.45 -5.67 14.50
CA LEU A 377 32.96 -4.28 14.42
C LEU A 377 33.62 -3.61 13.20
N GLN A 378 32.84 -3.30 12.18
CA GLN A 378 33.30 -2.68 10.93
C GLN A 378 32.47 -1.44 10.63
N SER A 379 33.08 -0.42 10.04
CA SER A 379 32.31 0.62 9.35
C SER A 379 31.59 0.03 8.13
N PHE A 380 30.52 0.69 7.70
CA PHE A 380 29.70 0.24 6.57
C PHE A 380 30.51 0.07 5.26
N ASP A 381 31.55 0.87 5.09
CA ASP A 381 32.43 0.95 3.92
C ASP A 381 33.77 0.21 4.09
N PHE A 382 33.86 -0.66 5.11
CA PHE A 382 35.12 -1.35 5.41
C PHE A 382 35.54 -2.31 4.29
N ASP A 383 36.67 -2.01 3.65
CA ASP A 383 37.30 -2.86 2.65
C ASP A 383 38.82 -2.87 2.84
N LYS A 384 39.38 -4.07 3.04
CA LYS A 384 40.81 -4.29 3.29
C LYS A 384 41.67 -4.10 2.05
N THR A 385 41.10 -4.25 0.86
CA THR A 385 41.80 -4.14 -0.41
C THR A 385 41.95 -2.70 -0.85
N THR A 386 40.92 -1.88 -0.61
CA THR A 386 40.94 -0.44 -0.90
C THR A 386 41.38 0.41 0.30
N GLU A 387 41.63 -0.22 1.44
CA GLU A 387 41.99 0.44 2.71
C GLU A 387 40.96 1.50 3.14
N THR A 388 39.67 1.26 2.90
CA THR A 388 38.58 2.16 3.29
C THR A 388 37.91 1.71 4.58
N GLY A 389 37.40 2.68 5.34
CA GLY A 389 36.69 2.43 6.60
C GLY A 389 37.59 2.02 7.78
N PHE A 390 36.99 1.42 8.80
CA PHE A 390 37.71 0.83 9.93
C PHE A 390 37.12 -0.50 10.35
N GLY A 391 37.94 -1.37 10.93
CA GLY A 391 37.49 -2.70 11.37
C GLY A 391 38.28 -3.25 12.56
N ILE A 392 37.56 -3.82 13.53
CA ILE A 392 38.11 -4.58 14.66
C ILE A 392 37.81 -6.07 14.42
N THR A 393 38.82 -6.83 13.99
CA THR A 393 38.67 -8.25 13.63
C THR A 393 39.31 -9.17 14.65
N LYS A 394 38.62 -10.25 15.01
CA LYS A 394 39.20 -11.34 15.79
C LYS A 394 40.10 -12.20 14.88
N ARG A 395 41.37 -12.28 15.21
CA ARG A 395 42.36 -13.13 14.55
C ARG A 395 42.17 -14.60 14.96
N LYS A 396 42.77 -15.51 14.19
CA LYS A 396 42.75 -16.96 14.44
C LYS A 396 43.32 -17.36 15.81
N ASP A 397 44.23 -16.57 16.37
CA ASP A 397 44.84 -16.77 17.69
C ASP A 397 44.02 -16.16 18.84
N GLY A 398 42.78 -15.71 18.56
CA GLY A 398 41.89 -15.13 19.56
C GLY A 398 42.17 -13.68 19.91
N LYS A 399 43.28 -13.09 19.42
CA LYS A 399 43.60 -11.66 19.60
C LYS A 399 42.79 -10.80 18.63
N TYR A 400 42.68 -9.51 18.91
CA TYR A 400 41.99 -8.56 18.02
C TYR A 400 42.99 -7.71 17.26
N GLN A 401 42.63 -7.35 16.03
CA GLN A 401 43.36 -6.43 15.17
C GLN A 401 42.46 -5.25 14.83
N LEU A 402 42.98 -4.03 15.00
CA LEU A 402 42.39 -2.80 14.46
C LEU A 402 43.01 -2.51 13.09
N SER A 403 42.18 -2.30 12.08
CA SER A 403 42.56 -1.82 10.76
C SER A 403 41.93 -0.45 10.54
N ILE A 404 42.76 0.57 10.32
CA ILE A 404 42.37 1.97 10.09
C ILE A 404 43.50 2.67 9.32
N THR A 405 43.15 3.67 8.50
CA THR A 405 44.11 4.48 7.74
C THR A 405 44.88 5.44 8.63
N ASP A 406 44.17 6.26 9.39
CA ASP A 406 44.73 7.28 10.25
C ASP A 406 44.30 7.07 11.71
N ILE A 407 45.28 7.12 12.61
CA ILE A 407 45.03 7.13 14.05
C ILE A 407 45.52 8.46 14.64
N VAL A 408 44.57 9.25 15.15
CA VAL A 408 44.85 10.50 15.85
C VAL A 408 44.56 10.30 17.33
N VAL A 409 45.56 10.49 18.18
CA VAL A 409 45.44 10.35 19.65
C VAL A 409 45.71 11.70 20.29
N TRP A 410 44.69 12.29 20.92
CA TRP A 410 44.81 13.60 21.58
C TRP A 410 45.49 13.52 22.95
N GLY A 411 45.46 12.35 23.59
CA GLY A 411 46.05 12.09 24.89
C GLY A 411 47.31 11.23 24.81
N LYS A 412 47.41 10.22 25.68
CA LYS A 412 48.55 9.30 25.75
C LYS A 412 48.21 7.95 25.12
N SER A 413 49.04 7.48 24.19
CA SER A 413 49.05 6.10 23.72
C SER A 413 50.15 5.30 24.42
N VAL A 414 49.84 4.09 24.90
CA VAL A 414 50.83 3.16 25.49
C VAL A 414 50.82 1.88 24.68
N PHE A 415 51.98 1.49 24.19
CA PHE A 415 52.18 0.25 23.43
C PHE A 415 53.17 -0.63 24.18
N ASN A 416 52.92 -1.94 24.21
CA ASN A 416 53.93 -2.90 24.68
C ASN A 416 55.11 -2.96 23.69
N GLU A 417 54.81 -2.86 22.40
CA GLU A 417 55.79 -2.79 21.31
C GLU A 417 55.17 -2.03 20.12
N LEU A 418 55.93 -1.15 19.46
CA LEU A 418 55.50 -0.38 18.29
C LEU A 418 56.51 -0.54 17.16
N GLU A 419 56.14 -1.30 16.12
CA GLU A 419 56.97 -1.48 14.92
C GLU A 419 56.56 -0.51 13.81
N LYS A 420 57.49 0.33 13.34
CA LYS A 420 57.27 1.25 12.20
C LYS A 420 57.95 0.72 10.95
N ARG A 421 57.18 0.21 9.98
CA ARG A 421 57.69 -0.18 8.65
C ARG A 421 57.37 0.92 7.65
N LYS A 422 58.39 1.61 7.14
CA LYS A 422 58.24 2.62 6.07
C LYS A 422 58.67 1.99 4.75
N LEU A 423 57.75 1.90 3.79
CA LEU A 423 58.08 1.54 2.41
C LEU A 423 58.59 2.80 1.69
N SER A 424 59.79 2.75 1.11
CA SER A 424 60.30 3.83 0.25
C SER A 424 60.80 3.27 -1.07
N TYR A 425 60.35 3.87 -2.17
CA TYR A 425 60.76 3.55 -3.54
C TYR A 425 61.77 4.59 -4.03
N VAL A 426 62.86 4.14 -4.64
CA VAL A 426 63.76 5.00 -5.43
C VAL A 426 64.06 4.29 -6.75
N GLY A 427 63.67 4.93 -7.86
CA GLY A 427 64.00 4.43 -9.21
C GLY A 427 63.37 3.09 -9.60
N GLY A 428 62.25 2.70 -8.99
CA GLY A 428 61.51 1.48 -9.36
C GLY A 428 61.96 0.18 -8.66
N ASN A 429 62.95 0.22 -7.77
CA ASN A 429 63.32 -0.93 -6.93
C ASN A 429 62.99 -0.69 -5.45
N MET A 430 62.56 -1.75 -4.76
CA MET A 430 62.30 -1.74 -3.32
C MET A 430 63.62 -1.77 -2.55
N VAL A 431 63.86 -0.81 -1.66
CA VAL A 431 65.07 -0.78 -0.83
C VAL A 431 64.68 -0.63 0.64
N PHE A 432 65.07 -1.60 1.46
CA PHE A 432 65.14 -1.48 2.92
C PHE A 432 66.51 -0.90 3.28
N SER A 433 66.59 0.35 3.72
CA SER A 433 67.89 0.89 4.17
C SER A 433 68.26 0.27 5.52
N SER A 434 69.40 -0.42 5.57
CA SER A 434 69.81 -1.27 6.69
C SER A 434 70.62 -0.57 7.80
N CYS A 435 70.96 0.72 7.71
CA CYS A 435 71.69 1.42 8.78
C CYS A 435 71.44 2.94 8.80
N GLY A 436 71.21 3.51 10.00
CA GLY A 436 71.09 4.94 10.23
C GLY A 436 71.98 5.36 11.41
N SER A 437 72.99 6.19 11.16
CA SER A 437 73.89 6.73 12.20
C SER A 437 73.86 8.26 12.21
N LYS A 438 74.10 8.87 13.37
CA LYS A 438 74.16 10.32 13.55
C LYS A 438 75.62 10.80 13.56
N ILE A 439 75.95 11.80 12.72
CA ILE A 439 77.26 12.47 12.73
C ILE A 439 77.31 13.42 13.93
N MET A 440 78.32 13.26 14.78
CA MET A 440 78.50 14.07 15.99
C MET A 440 79.43 15.25 15.78
N ARG A 441 80.46 15.07 14.96
CA ARG A 441 81.47 16.08 14.70
C ARG A 441 82.05 15.90 13.31
N VAL A 442 82.38 17.02 12.66
CA VAL A 442 83.10 17.03 11.38
C VAL A 442 84.32 17.91 11.53
N GLU A 443 85.47 17.41 11.11
CA GLU A 443 86.71 18.18 11.01
C GLU A 443 87.10 18.35 9.55
N GLU A 444 87.52 19.55 9.17
CA GLU A 444 88.02 19.88 7.84
C GLU A 444 89.52 19.59 7.75
N LEU A 445 89.90 18.86 6.71
CA LEU A 445 91.28 18.58 6.33
C LEU A 445 91.54 19.20 4.96
N THR A 446 92.81 19.39 4.60
CA THR A 446 93.22 20.14 3.39
C THR A 446 92.48 19.73 2.11
N ASN A 447 92.13 18.45 1.95
CA ASN A 447 91.40 17.94 0.78
C ASN A 447 90.20 17.01 1.13
N ALA A 448 89.73 16.97 2.39
CA ALA A 448 88.63 16.07 2.81
C ALA A 448 87.99 16.49 4.13
N TYR A 449 86.78 15.98 4.42
CA TYR A 449 86.18 16.09 5.74
C TYR A 449 86.25 14.76 6.49
N ARG A 450 86.69 14.79 7.76
CA ARG A 450 86.63 13.65 8.67
C ARG A 450 85.39 13.75 9.55
N CYS A 451 84.46 12.82 9.38
CA CYS A 451 83.24 12.74 10.18
C CYS A 451 83.41 11.73 11.32
N TYR A 452 82.96 12.11 12.51
CA TYR A 452 82.92 11.27 13.70
C TYR A 452 81.47 10.88 13.95
N PHE A 453 81.20 9.57 13.93
CA PHE A 453 79.90 9.01 14.25
C PHE A 453 79.86 8.62 15.73
N TYR A 454 78.69 8.71 16.34
CA TYR A 454 78.50 8.25 17.71
C TYR A 454 78.73 6.73 17.77
N MET A 455 79.70 6.27 18.57
CA MET A 455 79.87 4.85 18.89
C MET A 455 79.23 4.64 20.25
N ASP A 456 78.28 3.70 20.30
CA ASP A 456 77.35 3.39 21.39
C ASP A 456 77.97 3.44 22.81
N ASP A 457 77.19 3.94 23.79
CA ASP A 457 77.58 4.10 25.20
C ASP A 457 77.27 2.87 26.08
N GLY A 458 76.96 1.73 25.44
CA GLY A 458 76.81 0.43 26.08
C GLY A 458 75.36 0.03 26.36
N THR A 459 74.38 0.71 25.75
CA THR A 459 72.96 0.34 25.86
C THR A 459 72.27 0.04 24.53
N THR A 460 72.82 0.46 23.38
CA THR A 460 72.19 0.26 22.06
C THR A 460 73.23 -0.11 20.99
N ALA A 461 73.57 -1.40 20.87
CA ALA A 461 74.65 -1.86 19.98
C ALA A 461 74.41 -1.43 18.52
N THR A 462 75.01 -0.31 18.12
CA THR A 462 74.97 0.18 16.74
C THR A 462 76.27 -0.24 16.09
N THR A 463 76.27 -1.38 15.42
CA THR A 463 77.44 -1.88 14.69
C THR A 463 77.70 -0.95 13.51
N ASN A 464 78.86 -0.30 13.50
CA ASN A 464 79.30 0.47 12.35
C ASN A 464 79.66 -0.50 11.21
N LEU A 465 78.85 -0.50 10.16
CA LEU A 465 79.02 -1.37 8.98
C LEU A 465 79.58 -0.62 7.76
N TRP A 466 80.08 0.61 7.93
CA TRP A 466 80.67 1.38 6.83
C TRP A 466 81.94 0.68 6.32
N GLN A 467 82.02 0.45 5.01
CA GLN A 467 83.19 -0.10 4.32
C GLN A 467 83.94 0.98 3.54
N VAL A 468 85.20 0.71 3.21
CA VAL A 468 86.02 1.61 2.37
C VAL A 468 85.35 1.78 1.01
N GLY A 469 84.88 3.00 0.71
CA GLY A 469 84.18 3.33 -0.55
C GLY A 469 82.70 3.66 -0.39
N ASP A 470 82.10 3.41 0.78
CA ASP A 470 80.72 3.80 1.05
C ASP A 470 80.54 5.32 0.98
N GLN A 471 79.52 5.77 0.24
CA GLN A 471 79.21 7.20 0.09
C GLN A 471 78.14 7.65 1.07
N ALA A 472 78.47 8.61 1.92
CA ALA A 472 77.49 9.24 2.79
C ALA A 472 76.60 10.20 2.01
N ARG A 473 75.28 9.97 2.03
CA ARG A 473 74.31 10.88 1.42
C ARG A 473 73.65 11.72 2.52
N THR A 474 73.86 13.04 2.47
CA THR A 474 73.21 14.00 3.38
C THR A 474 72.00 14.63 2.69
N ASN A 475 70.90 14.82 3.42
CA ASN A 475 69.64 15.34 2.88
C ASN A 475 69.46 16.87 3.02
N PHE A 476 70.50 17.61 3.45
CA PHE A 476 70.46 19.07 3.55
C PHE A 476 71.80 19.68 3.13
N LEU A 477 71.79 20.55 2.11
CA LEU A 477 72.94 21.30 1.61
C LEU A 477 72.68 22.80 1.83
N ILE A 478 73.42 23.44 2.72
CA ILE A 478 73.38 24.90 2.90
C ILE A 478 74.51 25.49 2.06
N LEU A 479 74.19 26.16 0.94
CA LEU A 479 75.15 26.91 0.14
C LEU A 479 75.40 28.27 0.80
N LYS A 480 76.64 28.52 1.22
CA LYS A 480 77.09 29.84 1.69
C LYS A 480 77.66 30.60 0.50
N LEU A 481 77.00 31.69 0.09
CA LEU A 481 77.52 32.63 -0.91
C LEU A 481 78.79 33.29 -0.37
N ALA A 482 79.85 33.32 -1.17
CA ALA A 482 81.12 33.96 -0.82
C ALA A 482 81.02 35.49 -1.01
N ASP A 483 81.46 36.22 0.01
CA ASP A 483 81.62 37.67 0.00
C ASP A 483 82.57 38.11 -1.12
N THR A 484 82.13 39.08 -1.92
CA THR A 484 83.01 39.84 -2.81
C THR A 484 83.36 41.16 -2.10
N GLN A 485 84.66 41.38 -1.92
CA GLN A 485 85.26 42.48 -1.16
C GLN A 485 84.95 43.89 -1.71
N VAL A 486 84.96 44.87 -0.80
CA VAL A 486 85.92 45.99 -0.90
C VAL A 486 86.87 45.89 0.29
#